data_AF-A0A516HEU2-F1
#
_entry.id   AF-A0A516HEU2-F1
#
_cell.length_a   1.000
_cell.length_b   1.000
_cell.length_c   1.000
_cell.angle_alpha   90.00
_cell.angle_beta   90.00
_cell.angle_gamma   90.00
#
_symmetry.space_group_name_H-M   'P 1'
#
loop_
_entity.id
_entity.type
_entity.pdbx_description
1 polymer ?
#
loop_
_entity_poly.entity_id
_entity_poly.type
_entity_poly.pdbx_seq_one_letter_code
_entity_poly.pdbx_strand_id
1 'polypeptide(L)'
;MEKIFSFGHIDSQVLMILAAEIIIAIMLLALMRYLYGWSLGLSTTKELSKVDNFAFGISMAGSIGGLGIVLTGAITPKYNAGMGSELVNMFSYGLLGLVLLYLGRSVHDRWALHLVDKQEQIKNKNITMGIVDAASVIATAIIIREMLLWVEGLNAFAIIAMISAFAVAQSLLTMVTRIRERHFAKHNQLDSMQAAFAEGQIALALRYSGQIISAALAVTAASYFLEYHPDTIVQNLIGWLIFGFLMTLSMWVLTTIAKAIILRGIDLAAEVDHQHNIGVASIEMAISIGIALMITTLLA
;
A
#
# COMPACT_ATOMS: atom_id res chain seq x y z
N MET A 1 33.32 -0.21 39.65
CA MET A 1 32.07 -0.78 39.09
C MET A 1 31.31 0.35 38.41
N GLU A 2 31.79 0.78 37.24
CA GLU A 2 31.24 1.95 36.54
C GLU A 2 30.42 1.53 35.32
N LYS A 3 29.18 2.03 35.30
CA LYS A 3 28.20 2.09 34.20
C LYS A 3 27.92 0.78 33.44
N ILE A 4 27.15 -0.13 34.06
CA ILE A 4 26.52 -1.27 33.38
C ILE A 4 25.31 -0.82 32.53
N PHE A 5 24.74 0.36 32.78
CA PHE A 5 23.68 0.93 31.95
C PHE A 5 23.90 2.44 31.74
N SER A 6 24.17 2.84 30.50
CA SER A 6 23.99 4.22 30.05
C SER A 6 22.62 4.34 29.40
N PHE A 7 21.58 4.60 30.21
CA PHE A 7 20.30 5.00 29.64
C PHE A 7 20.49 6.38 28.99
N GLY A 8 20.13 6.49 27.70
CA GLY A 8 20.05 7.79 27.05
C GLY A 8 19.11 8.70 27.85
N HIS A 9 19.47 9.97 28.01
CA HIS A 9 18.59 10.93 28.66
C HIS A 9 17.35 11.09 27.76
N ILE A 10 16.18 10.61 28.23
CA ILE A 10 14.93 10.77 27.49
C ILE A 10 14.29 12.07 27.96
N ASP A 11 14.20 13.05 27.06
CA ASP A 11 13.55 14.33 27.33
C ASP A 11 12.05 14.12 27.59
N SER A 12 11.55 14.70 28.68
CA SER A 12 10.14 14.62 29.06
C SER A 12 9.22 15.27 28.01
N GLN A 13 9.71 16.30 27.30
CA GLN A 13 8.97 16.92 26.21
C GLN A 13 8.81 15.97 25.01
N VAL A 14 9.87 15.24 24.67
CA VAL A 14 9.82 14.23 23.59
C VAL A 14 8.82 13.12 23.95
N LEU A 15 8.81 12.65 25.19
CA LEU A 15 7.82 11.66 25.65
C LEU A 15 6.37 12.17 25.53
N MET A 16 6.12 13.44 25.87
CA MET A 16 4.78 14.02 25.74
C MET A 16 4.35 14.13 24.28
N ILE A 17 5.25 14.53 23.37
CA ILE A 17 4.97 14.59 21.93
C ILE A 17 4.63 13.20 21.41
N LEU A 18 5.48 12.20 21.66
CA LEU A 18 5.26 10.82 21.21
C LEU A 18 3.94 10.23 21.74
N ALA A 19 3.61 10.48 23.02
CA ALA A 19 2.34 10.02 23.60
C ALA A 19 1.14 10.67 22.90
N ALA A 20 1.19 11.97 22.65
CA ALA A 20 0.13 12.69 21.97
C ALA A 20 -0.02 12.25 20.50
N GLU A 21 1.10 11.97 19.82
CA GLU A 21 1.09 11.43 18.45
C GLU A 21 0.45 10.04 18.40
N ILE A 22 0.79 9.14 19.34
CA ILE A 22 0.15 7.82 19.43
C ILE A 22 -1.38 7.94 19.65
N ILE A 23 -1.83 8.90 20.46
CA ILE A 23 -3.26 9.16 20.67
C ILE A 23 -3.92 9.60 19.35
N ILE A 24 -3.30 10.51 18.60
CA ILE A 24 -3.79 10.95 17.29
C ILE A 24 -3.84 9.76 16.31
N ALA A 25 -2.79 8.93 16.27
CA ALA A 25 -2.76 7.74 15.43
C ALA A 25 -3.90 6.77 15.75
N ILE A 26 -4.12 6.45 17.03
CA ILE A 26 -5.23 5.57 17.46
C ILE A 26 -6.58 6.18 17.08
N MET A 27 -6.74 7.49 17.25
CA MET A 27 -7.97 8.19 16.88
C MET A 27 -8.23 8.12 15.37
N LEU A 28 -7.21 8.33 14.52
CA LEU A 28 -7.34 8.20 13.07
C LEU A 28 -7.60 6.76 12.62
N LEU A 29 -6.99 5.76 13.26
CA LEU A 29 -7.28 4.34 13.01
C LEU A 29 -8.73 3.97 13.40
N ALA A 30 -9.22 4.51 14.51
CA ALA A 30 -10.62 4.35 14.91
C ALA A 30 -11.58 5.03 13.91
N LEU A 31 -11.22 6.22 13.42
CA LEU A 31 -11.97 6.91 12.37
C LEU A 31 -12.01 6.11 11.07
N MET A 32 -10.90 5.48 10.67
CA MET A 32 -10.84 4.63 9.47
C MET A 32 -11.86 3.49 9.52
N ARG A 33 -12.01 2.84 10.67
CA ARG A 33 -13.04 1.81 10.87
C ARG A 33 -14.45 2.35 10.58
N TYR A 34 -14.78 3.52 11.13
CA TYR A 34 -16.11 4.13 10.94
C TYR A 34 -16.34 4.50 9.47
N LEU A 35 -15.40 5.21 8.87
CA LEU A 35 -15.50 5.62 7.46
C LEU A 35 -15.59 4.42 6.53
N TYR A 36 -14.86 3.34 6.84
CA TYR A 36 -14.86 2.13 6.03
C TYR A 36 -16.24 1.47 6.03
N GLY A 37 -16.85 1.30 7.21
CA GLY A 37 -18.22 0.79 7.33
C GLY A 37 -19.23 1.68 6.60
N TRP A 38 -19.11 2.99 6.76
CA TRP A 38 -19.95 3.97 6.07
C TRP A 38 -19.84 3.88 4.55
N SER A 39 -18.62 3.75 4.00
CA SER A 39 -18.36 3.65 2.56
C SER A 39 -18.99 2.43 1.90
N LEU A 40 -19.22 1.36 2.67
CA LEU A 40 -19.90 0.14 2.21
C LEU A 40 -21.40 0.12 2.56
N GLY A 41 -21.89 1.09 3.33
CA GLY A 41 -23.27 1.06 3.86
C GLY A 41 -23.51 -0.07 4.86
N LEU A 42 -22.48 -0.49 5.59
CA LEU A 42 -22.51 -1.63 6.52
C LEU A 42 -22.20 -1.20 7.96
N SER A 43 -22.80 -1.89 8.93
CA SER A 43 -22.40 -1.77 10.32
C SER A 43 -21.18 -2.65 10.59
N THR A 44 -20.04 -2.02 10.90
CA THR A 44 -18.79 -2.75 11.16
C THR A 44 -18.93 -3.78 12.28
N THR A 45 -19.62 -3.42 13.37
CA THR A 45 -19.85 -4.33 14.50
C THR A 45 -20.71 -5.51 14.08
N LYS A 46 -21.79 -5.29 13.31
CA LYS A 46 -22.65 -6.38 12.84
C LYS A 46 -21.90 -7.33 11.90
N GLU A 47 -21.17 -6.79 10.93
CA GLU A 47 -20.42 -7.58 9.96
C GLU A 47 -19.34 -8.45 10.62
N LEU A 48 -18.63 -7.90 11.60
CA LEU A 48 -17.52 -8.59 12.27
C LEU A 48 -17.94 -9.54 13.38
N SER A 49 -19.03 -9.24 14.12
CA SER A 49 -19.36 -9.98 15.35
C SER A 49 -20.64 -10.82 15.26
N LYS A 50 -21.41 -10.71 14.16
CA LYS A 50 -22.69 -11.42 13.99
C LYS A 50 -22.81 -12.13 12.66
N VAL A 51 -22.31 -11.52 11.59
CA VAL A 51 -22.37 -12.07 10.22
C VAL A 51 -21.14 -12.92 9.90
N ASP A 52 -20.05 -12.72 10.63
CA ASP A 52 -18.73 -13.32 10.43
C ASP A 52 -18.25 -13.14 8.98
N ASN A 53 -18.35 -11.91 8.48
CA ASN A 53 -17.91 -11.59 7.13
C ASN A 53 -16.38 -11.47 7.08
N PHE A 54 -15.70 -12.59 6.81
CA PHE A 54 -14.24 -12.64 6.71
C PHE A 54 -13.69 -11.73 5.60
N ALA A 55 -14.38 -11.61 4.46
CA ALA A 55 -13.97 -10.72 3.38
C ALA A 55 -13.92 -9.26 3.84
N PHE A 56 -14.98 -8.82 4.52
CA PHE A 56 -15.05 -7.50 5.14
C PHE A 56 -13.96 -7.31 6.20
N GLY A 57 -13.72 -8.32 7.04
CA GLY A 57 -12.66 -8.30 8.05
C GLY A 57 -11.26 -8.14 7.47
N ILE A 58 -10.91 -8.91 6.44
CA ILE A 58 -9.60 -8.86 5.77
C ILE A 58 -9.38 -7.49 5.10
N SER A 59 -10.38 -7.02 4.37
CA SER A 59 -10.32 -5.72 3.68
C SER A 59 -10.24 -4.54 4.67
N MET A 60 -10.97 -4.60 5.78
CA MET A 60 -10.85 -3.63 6.87
C MET A 60 -9.48 -3.71 7.55
N ALA A 61 -8.94 -4.90 7.77
CA ALA A 61 -7.61 -5.07 8.34
C ALA A 61 -6.52 -4.44 7.44
N GLY A 62 -6.60 -4.64 6.12
CA GLY A 62 -5.72 -3.97 5.16
C GLY A 62 -5.87 -2.44 5.19
N SER A 63 -7.09 -1.95 5.39
CA SER A 63 -7.37 -0.51 5.53
C SER A 63 -6.78 0.10 6.81
N ILE A 64 -6.93 -0.56 7.96
CA ILE A 64 -6.36 -0.13 9.24
C ILE A 64 -4.84 -0.23 9.20
N GLY A 65 -4.29 -1.35 8.72
CA GLY A 65 -2.85 -1.55 8.57
C GLY A 65 -2.23 -0.56 7.59
N GLY A 66 -2.90 -0.30 6.46
CA GLY A 66 -2.50 0.70 5.48
C GLY A 66 -2.46 2.11 6.07
N LEU A 67 -3.49 2.53 6.81
CA LEU A 67 -3.42 3.81 7.50
C LEU A 67 -2.29 3.85 8.54
N GLY A 68 -2.03 2.74 9.24
CA GLY A 68 -0.86 2.62 10.11
C GLY A 68 0.46 2.89 9.37
N ILE A 69 0.65 2.32 8.18
CA ILE A 69 1.82 2.56 7.32
C ILE A 69 1.91 4.06 6.95
N VAL A 70 0.81 4.66 6.50
CA VAL A 70 0.76 6.10 6.17
C VAL A 70 1.19 6.97 7.35
N LEU A 71 0.69 6.67 8.55
CA LEU A 71 0.99 7.45 9.75
C LEU A 71 2.48 7.40 10.12
N THR A 72 3.20 6.32 9.81
CA THR A 72 4.66 6.30 10.02
C THR A 72 5.43 7.28 9.13
N GLY A 73 4.82 7.78 8.04
CA GLY A 73 5.39 8.87 7.24
C GLY A 73 4.98 10.26 7.73
N ALA A 74 3.90 10.35 8.52
CA ALA A 74 3.44 11.61 9.12
C ALA A 74 4.18 11.92 10.44
N ILE A 75 4.64 10.88 11.15
CA ILE A 75 5.46 11.01 12.37
C ILE A 75 6.87 11.43 11.93
N THR A 76 7.21 12.70 12.11
CA THR A 76 8.55 13.22 11.79
C THR A 76 9.23 13.68 13.07
N PRO A 77 10.46 13.23 13.40
CA PRO A 77 11.15 13.65 14.62
C PRO A 77 11.76 15.05 14.44
N LYS A 78 10.94 16.08 14.18
CA LYS A 78 11.37 17.49 14.04
C LYS A 78 11.04 18.31 15.29
N TYR A 79 11.41 17.81 16.47
CA TYR A 79 11.12 18.39 17.79
C TYR A 79 11.53 19.87 18.03
N ASN A 80 12.18 20.51 17.07
CA ASN A 80 12.64 21.89 17.14
C ASN A 80 11.51 22.92 16.91
N ALA A 81 10.38 22.51 16.31
CA ALA A 81 9.26 23.40 15.97
C ALA A 81 8.20 23.55 17.10
N GLY A 82 8.36 22.80 18.21
CA GLY A 82 7.48 22.80 19.37
C GLY A 82 6.28 21.84 19.26
N MET A 83 5.76 21.37 20.39
CA MET A 83 4.71 20.34 20.45
C MET A 83 3.45 20.67 19.64
N GLY A 84 2.99 21.92 19.65
CA GLY A 84 1.77 22.30 18.94
C GLY A 84 1.85 22.15 17.42
N SER A 85 3.01 22.47 16.82
CA SER A 85 3.21 22.36 15.37
C SER A 85 3.36 20.90 14.93
N GLU A 86 4.04 20.07 15.73
CA GLU A 86 4.14 18.62 15.49
C GLU A 86 2.77 17.95 15.46
N LEU A 87 1.90 18.24 16.45
CA LEU A 87 0.55 17.66 16.50
C LEU A 87 -0.33 18.12 15.33
N VAL A 88 -0.23 19.39 14.92
CA VAL A 88 -0.94 19.90 13.74
C VAL A 88 -0.44 19.23 12.47
N ASN A 89 0.87 19.05 12.31
CA ASN A 89 1.46 18.37 11.16
C ASN A 89 1.01 16.92 11.10
N MET A 90 1.15 16.16 12.19
CA MET A 90 0.76 14.76 12.24
C MET A 90 -0.74 14.59 11.92
N PHE A 91 -1.61 15.41 12.54
CA PHE A 91 -3.04 15.32 12.30
C PHE A 91 -3.40 15.68 10.85
N SER A 92 -2.83 16.76 10.31
CA SER A 92 -3.11 17.23 8.94
C SER A 92 -2.65 16.21 7.90
N TYR A 93 -1.44 15.67 8.05
CA TYR A 93 -0.91 14.66 7.14
C TYR A 93 -1.58 13.30 7.32
N GLY A 94 -1.95 12.92 8.54
CA GLY A 94 -2.76 11.74 8.78
C GLY A 94 -4.13 11.82 8.10
N LEU A 95 -4.77 13.00 8.15
CA LEU A 95 -6.06 13.22 7.48
C LEU A 95 -5.90 13.24 5.95
N LEU A 96 -4.87 13.92 5.42
CA LEU A 96 -4.57 13.92 3.98
C LEU A 96 -4.29 12.50 3.48
N GLY A 97 -3.48 11.74 4.19
CA GLY A 97 -3.16 10.36 3.85
C GLY A 97 -4.39 9.45 3.89
N LEU A 98 -5.30 9.64 4.85
CA LEU A 98 -6.59 8.96 4.88
C LEU A 98 -7.45 9.28 3.63
N VAL A 99 -7.52 10.55 3.22
CA VAL A 99 -8.24 10.95 2.01
C VAL A 99 -7.61 10.29 0.77
N LEU A 100 -6.28 10.33 0.65
CA LEU A 100 -5.55 9.70 -0.45
C LEU A 100 -5.75 8.18 -0.49
N LEU A 101 -5.86 7.50 0.67
CA LEU A 101 -6.18 6.07 0.72
C LEU A 101 -7.55 5.77 0.09
N TYR A 102 -8.57 6.57 0.38
CA TYR A 102 -9.90 6.42 -0.23
C TYR A 102 -9.87 6.68 -1.74
N LEU A 103 -9.11 7.69 -2.17
CA LEU A 103 -8.95 8.01 -3.59
C LEU A 103 -8.22 6.88 -4.31
N GLY A 104 -7.12 6.35 -3.77
CA GLY A 104 -6.39 5.23 -4.36
C GLY A 104 -7.24 3.96 -4.44
N ARG A 105 -8.03 3.68 -3.39
CA ARG A 105 -9.00 2.59 -3.41
C ARG A 105 -10.03 2.76 -4.53
N SER A 106 -10.51 3.98 -4.75
CA SER A 106 -11.46 4.29 -5.83
C SER A 106 -10.84 4.19 -7.22
N VAL A 107 -9.57 4.58 -7.38
CA VAL A 107 -8.81 4.40 -8.63
C VAL A 107 -8.62 2.91 -8.93
N HIS A 108 -8.25 2.12 -7.92
CA HIS A 108 -8.14 0.67 -8.07
C HIS A 108 -9.45 0.04 -8.54
N ASP A 109 -10.58 0.42 -7.94
CA ASP A 109 -11.90 -0.09 -8.33
C ASP A 109 -12.30 0.27 -9.75
N ARG A 110 -12.20 1.56 -10.09
CA ARG A 110 -12.73 2.02 -11.37
C ARG A 110 -11.78 1.73 -12.53
N TRP A 111 -10.47 1.74 -12.30
CA TRP A 111 -9.48 1.72 -13.38
C TRP A 111 -8.63 0.46 -13.37
N ALA A 112 -8.31 -0.13 -12.21
CA ALA A 112 -7.56 -1.38 -12.17
C ALA A 112 -8.48 -2.61 -12.29
N LEU A 113 -9.61 -2.63 -11.57
CA LEU A 113 -10.59 -3.72 -11.52
C LEU A 113 -11.98 -3.33 -12.05
N HIS A 114 -12.02 -2.74 -13.24
CA HIS A 114 -13.23 -2.18 -13.85
C HIS A 114 -14.36 -3.17 -14.24
N LEU A 115 -14.17 -4.49 -14.12
CA LEU A 115 -15.15 -5.51 -14.51
C LEU A 115 -15.91 -6.11 -13.31
N VAL A 116 -15.50 -5.79 -12.09
CA VAL A 116 -16.09 -6.36 -10.87
C VAL A 116 -16.46 -5.28 -9.87
N ASP A 117 -17.65 -5.39 -9.28
CA ASP A 117 -18.02 -4.55 -8.15
C ASP A 117 -17.37 -5.10 -6.87
N LYS A 118 -16.24 -4.51 -6.49
CA LYS A 118 -15.49 -4.89 -5.29
C LYS A 118 -16.35 -4.79 -4.02
N GLN A 119 -17.20 -3.77 -3.92
CA GLN A 119 -18.03 -3.57 -2.73
C GLN A 119 -19.08 -4.67 -2.61
N GLU A 120 -19.73 -5.02 -3.71
CA GLU A 120 -20.69 -6.12 -3.78
C GLU A 120 -20.03 -7.45 -3.43
N GLN A 121 -18.86 -7.74 -3.99
CA GLN A 121 -18.11 -8.96 -3.69
C GLN A 121 -17.75 -9.08 -2.21
N ILE A 122 -17.31 -7.99 -1.56
CA ILE A 122 -17.03 -7.97 -0.11
C ILE A 122 -18.31 -8.16 0.71
N LYS A 123 -19.44 -7.55 0.30
CA LYS A 123 -20.75 -7.77 0.93
C LYS A 123 -21.19 -9.23 0.82
N ASN A 124 -20.90 -9.87 -0.31
CA ASN A 124 -21.18 -11.28 -0.59
C ASN A 124 -20.14 -12.24 0.00
N LYS A 125 -19.32 -11.77 0.96
CA LYS A 125 -18.33 -12.57 1.69
C LYS A 125 -17.24 -13.21 0.82
N ASN A 126 -16.94 -12.64 -0.35
CA ASN A 126 -15.85 -13.13 -1.20
C ASN A 126 -14.48 -12.78 -0.58
N ILE A 127 -13.87 -13.76 0.07
CA ILE A 127 -12.56 -13.65 0.74
C ILE A 127 -11.47 -13.20 -0.22
N THR A 128 -11.49 -13.72 -1.46
CA THR A 128 -10.52 -13.39 -2.50
C THR A 128 -10.54 -11.90 -2.81
N MET A 129 -11.74 -11.31 -2.93
CA MET A 129 -11.87 -9.87 -3.11
C MET A 129 -11.45 -9.08 -1.86
N GLY A 130 -11.68 -9.62 -0.66
CA GLY A 130 -11.17 -9.04 0.58
C GLY A 130 -9.64 -8.94 0.61
N ILE A 131 -8.94 -9.99 0.15
CA ILE A 131 -7.47 -10.03 0.05
C ILE A 131 -6.97 -9.04 -1.00
N VAL A 132 -7.57 -9.04 -2.20
CA VAL A 132 -7.23 -8.12 -3.30
C VAL A 132 -7.38 -6.67 -2.87
N ASP A 133 -8.48 -6.35 -2.19
CA ASP A 133 -8.71 -5.01 -1.65
C ASP A 133 -7.64 -4.63 -0.62
N ALA A 134 -7.43 -5.48 0.39
CA ALA A 134 -6.46 -5.22 1.44
C ALA A 134 -5.06 -4.93 0.87
N ALA A 135 -4.62 -5.75 -0.10
CA ALA A 135 -3.33 -5.56 -0.74
C ALA A 135 -3.25 -4.26 -1.56
N SER A 136 -4.33 -3.86 -2.24
CA SER A 136 -4.37 -2.60 -3.00
C SER A 136 -4.28 -1.37 -2.10
N VAL A 137 -4.93 -1.42 -0.93
CA VAL A 137 -4.90 -0.35 0.07
C VAL A 137 -3.53 -0.29 0.74
N ILE A 138 -2.91 -1.44 1.05
CA ILE A 138 -1.53 -1.49 1.57
C ILE A 138 -0.53 -0.95 0.55
N ALA A 139 -0.64 -1.33 -0.72
CA ALA A 139 0.21 -0.81 -1.79
C ALA A 139 0.10 0.72 -1.92
N THR A 140 -1.14 1.24 -1.88
CA THR A 140 -1.42 2.68 -1.88
C THR A 140 -0.84 3.37 -0.64
N ALA A 141 -0.94 2.75 0.54
CA ALA A 141 -0.41 3.28 1.78
C ALA A 141 1.11 3.43 1.78
N ILE A 142 1.83 2.43 1.24
CA ILE A 142 3.28 2.46 1.09
C ILE A 142 3.70 3.67 0.26
N ILE A 143 3.01 3.91 -0.86
CA ILE A 143 3.27 5.07 -1.72
C ILE A 143 3.02 6.39 -0.99
N ILE A 144 1.88 6.52 -0.31
CA ILE A 144 1.54 7.75 0.43
C ILE A 144 2.55 8.04 1.53
N ARG A 145 2.97 7.02 2.29
CA ARG A 145 3.99 7.14 3.34
C ARG A 145 5.26 7.77 2.79
N GLU A 146 5.73 7.29 1.65
CA GLU A 146 7.00 7.73 1.07
C GLU A 146 6.89 9.14 0.48
N MET A 147 5.71 9.51 -0.04
CA MET A 147 5.45 10.89 -0.44
C MET A 147 5.42 11.85 0.74
N LEU A 148 4.89 11.43 1.89
CA LEU A 148 4.89 12.23 3.12
C LEU A 148 6.31 12.49 3.63
N LEU A 149 7.19 11.51 3.53
CA LEU A 149 8.61 11.66 3.89
C LEU A 149 9.38 12.53 2.88
N TRP A 150 8.97 12.52 1.61
CA TRP A 150 9.64 13.23 0.53
C TRP A 150 9.32 14.74 0.49
N VAL A 151 8.08 15.14 0.82
CA VAL A 151 7.70 16.57 0.81
C VAL A 151 8.10 17.30 2.08
N GLU A 152 8.43 18.58 1.95
CA GLU A 152 8.77 19.42 3.11
C GLU A 152 7.71 20.49 3.41
N GLY A 153 7.30 20.52 4.68
CA GLY A 153 6.43 21.56 5.24
C GLY A 153 4.96 21.44 4.84
N LEU A 154 4.06 21.98 5.67
CA LEU A 154 2.62 21.95 5.43
C LEU A 154 2.17 23.18 4.61
N ASN A 155 2.41 23.16 3.29
CA ASN A 155 2.06 24.26 2.40
C ASN A 155 1.39 23.77 1.09
N ALA A 156 0.85 24.71 0.32
CA ALA A 156 0.12 24.39 -0.92
C ALA A 156 1.00 23.65 -1.95
N PHE A 157 2.28 24.00 -2.07
CA PHE A 157 3.21 23.34 -3.01
C PHE A 157 3.46 21.88 -2.62
N ALA A 158 3.65 21.59 -1.34
CA ALA A 158 3.80 20.23 -0.84
C ALA A 158 2.56 19.37 -1.12
N ILE A 159 1.36 19.92 -0.89
CA ILE A 159 0.09 19.23 -1.17
C ILE A 159 -0.06 18.97 -2.67
N ILE A 160 0.22 19.96 -3.53
CA ILE A 160 0.15 19.79 -4.98
C ILE A 160 1.16 18.75 -5.46
N ALA A 161 2.39 18.79 -4.98
CA ALA A 161 3.44 17.84 -5.32
C ALA A 161 3.03 16.41 -4.91
N MET A 162 2.46 16.24 -3.72
CA MET A 162 1.96 14.95 -3.23
C MET A 162 0.81 14.40 -4.07
N ILE A 163 -0.20 15.22 -4.38
CA ILE A 163 -1.31 14.81 -5.26
C ILE A 163 -0.80 14.41 -6.65
N SER A 164 0.16 15.16 -7.17
CA SER A 164 0.72 14.94 -8.50
C SER A 164 1.55 13.65 -8.55
N ALA A 165 2.43 13.43 -7.57
CA ALA A 165 3.19 12.20 -7.42
C ALA A 165 2.27 10.99 -7.17
N PHE A 166 1.21 11.18 -6.37
CA PHE A 166 0.19 10.17 -6.11
C PHE A 166 -0.50 9.74 -7.40
N ALA A 167 -0.91 10.68 -8.24
CA ALA A 167 -1.54 10.38 -9.53
C ALA A 167 -0.62 9.53 -10.43
N VAL A 168 0.68 9.86 -10.49
CA VAL A 168 1.68 9.05 -11.21
C VAL A 168 1.78 7.65 -10.64
N ALA A 169 1.95 7.52 -9.32
CA ALA A 169 2.10 6.22 -8.69
C ALA A 169 0.85 5.32 -8.87
N GLN A 170 -0.35 5.90 -8.77
CA GLN A 170 -1.60 5.18 -9.04
C GLN A 170 -1.72 4.75 -10.52
N SER A 171 -1.22 5.58 -11.46
CA SER A 171 -1.17 5.21 -12.88
C SER A 171 -0.24 4.01 -13.12
N LEU A 172 0.92 3.96 -12.44
CA LEU A 172 1.86 2.86 -12.51
C LEU A 172 1.27 1.57 -11.90
N LEU A 173 0.63 1.63 -10.74
CA LEU A 173 -0.05 0.46 -10.15
C LEU A 173 -1.20 -0.05 -11.03
N THR A 174 -1.95 0.86 -11.66
CA THR A 174 -2.98 0.51 -12.63
C THR A 174 -2.36 -0.20 -13.82
N MET A 175 -1.26 0.34 -14.37
CA MET A 175 -0.52 -0.28 -15.47
C MET A 175 -0.05 -1.70 -15.11
N VAL A 176 0.56 -1.89 -13.94
CA VAL A 176 1.00 -3.22 -13.45
C VAL A 176 -0.17 -4.19 -13.40
N THR A 177 -1.33 -3.75 -12.90
CA THR A 177 -2.55 -4.57 -12.86
C THR A 177 -3.01 -4.96 -14.26
N ARG A 178 -3.03 -4.03 -15.22
CA ARG A 178 -3.45 -4.30 -16.60
C ARG A 178 -2.49 -5.21 -17.35
N ILE A 179 -1.19 -5.09 -17.11
CA ILE A 179 -0.19 -6.01 -17.67
C ILE A 179 -0.43 -7.42 -17.13
N ARG A 180 -0.69 -7.57 -15.83
CA ARG A 180 -1.00 -8.86 -15.21
C ARG A 180 -2.28 -9.47 -15.75
N GLU A 181 -3.34 -8.69 -15.91
CA GLU A 181 -4.61 -9.12 -16.48
C GLU A 181 -4.42 -9.69 -17.90
N ARG A 182 -3.68 -8.97 -18.76
CA ARG A 182 -3.34 -9.45 -20.11
C ARG A 182 -2.50 -10.72 -20.09
N HIS A 183 -1.54 -10.81 -19.18
CA HIS A 183 -0.72 -12.01 -19.00
C HIS A 183 -1.57 -13.20 -18.57
N PHE A 184 -2.48 -13.02 -17.62
CA PHE A 184 -3.39 -14.06 -17.16
C PHE A 184 -4.27 -14.56 -18.31
N ALA A 185 -4.94 -13.65 -19.03
CA ALA A 185 -5.81 -13.99 -20.16
C ALA A 185 -5.05 -14.80 -21.23
N LYS A 186 -3.80 -14.41 -21.56
CA LYS A 186 -2.98 -15.12 -22.55
C LYS A 186 -2.71 -16.59 -22.18
N HIS A 187 -2.63 -16.92 -20.90
CA HIS A 187 -2.30 -18.26 -20.43
C HIS A 187 -3.51 -19.06 -19.94
N ASN A 188 -4.69 -18.43 -19.86
CA ASN A 188 -5.92 -19.03 -19.36
C ASN A 188 -7.06 -18.89 -20.38
N GLN A 189 -6.82 -19.22 -21.65
CA GLN A 189 -7.87 -19.27 -22.69
C GLN A 189 -8.66 -17.96 -22.88
N LEU A 190 -7.99 -16.81 -22.70
CA LEU A 190 -8.58 -15.47 -22.73
C LEU A 190 -9.60 -15.19 -21.62
N ASP A 191 -9.55 -15.96 -20.53
CA ASP A 191 -10.37 -15.73 -19.35
C ASP A 191 -9.95 -14.46 -18.58
N SER A 192 -10.89 -13.91 -17.83
CA SER A 192 -10.73 -12.67 -17.08
C SER A 192 -10.16 -12.94 -15.69
N MET A 193 -9.01 -12.32 -15.39
CA MET A 193 -8.44 -12.33 -14.05
C MET A 193 -9.43 -11.80 -12.99
N GLN A 194 -10.26 -10.82 -13.37
CA GLN A 194 -11.24 -10.24 -12.46
C GLN A 194 -12.42 -11.18 -12.23
N ALA A 195 -12.85 -11.94 -13.25
CA ALA A 195 -13.86 -12.98 -13.08
C ALA A 195 -13.35 -14.07 -12.13
N ALA A 196 -12.10 -14.52 -12.31
CA ALA A 196 -11.44 -15.45 -11.39
C ALA A 196 -11.41 -14.93 -9.93
N PHE A 197 -11.24 -13.61 -9.71
CA PHE A 197 -11.40 -13.04 -8.37
C PHE A 197 -12.83 -13.12 -7.86
N ALA A 198 -13.82 -12.81 -8.69
CA ALA A 198 -15.24 -12.92 -8.34
C ALA A 198 -15.66 -14.38 -8.02
N GLU A 199 -15.04 -15.36 -8.68
CA GLU A 199 -15.24 -16.80 -8.45
C GLU A 199 -14.50 -17.33 -7.21
N GLY A 200 -13.71 -16.49 -6.53
CA GLY A 200 -13.10 -16.85 -5.27
C GLY A 200 -11.73 -17.51 -5.38
N GLN A 201 -10.96 -17.28 -6.45
CA GLN A 201 -9.61 -17.84 -6.58
C GLN A 201 -8.55 -17.19 -5.66
N ILE A 202 -8.42 -17.71 -4.43
CA ILE A 202 -7.52 -17.16 -3.39
C ILE A 202 -6.05 -17.17 -3.83
N ALA A 203 -5.57 -18.24 -4.48
CA ALA A 203 -4.17 -18.34 -4.91
C ALA A 203 -3.80 -17.21 -5.89
N LEU A 204 -4.69 -16.90 -6.83
CA LEU A 204 -4.50 -15.80 -7.76
C LEU A 204 -4.48 -14.44 -7.05
N ALA A 205 -5.34 -14.24 -6.03
CA ALA A 205 -5.34 -13.02 -5.22
C ALA A 205 -4.03 -12.84 -4.43
N LEU A 206 -3.45 -13.90 -3.87
CA LEU A 206 -2.16 -13.82 -3.18
C LEU A 206 -1.02 -13.47 -4.14
N ARG A 207 -0.98 -14.10 -5.32
CA ARG A 207 -0.03 -13.76 -6.36
C ARG A 207 -0.15 -12.29 -6.78
N TYR A 208 -1.38 -11.83 -7.00
CA TYR A 208 -1.65 -10.42 -7.33
C TYR A 208 -1.22 -9.47 -6.22
N SER A 209 -1.49 -9.83 -4.96
CA SER A 209 -1.11 -9.05 -3.78
C SER A 209 0.40 -8.82 -3.72
N GLY A 210 1.19 -9.88 -3.94
CA GLY A 210 2.65 -9.77 -4.00
C GLY A 210 3.15 -8.84 -5.10
N GLN A 211 2.51 -8.87 -6.27
CA GLN A 211 2.88 -8.02 -7.41
C GLN A 211 2.58 -6.55 -7.14
N ILE A 212 1.40 -6.21 -6.64
CA ILE A 212 1.06 -4.79 -6.41
C ILE A 212 1.81 -4.19 -5.21
N ILE A 213 2.03 -4.96 -4.14
CA ILE A 213 2.79 -4.49 -2.97
C ILE A 213 4.26 -4.30 -3.34
N SER A 214 4.85 -5.24 -4.09
CA SER A 214 6.23 -5.09 -4.57
C SER A 214 6.38 -3.97 -5.59
N ALA A 215 5.40 -3.76 -6.47
CA ALA A 215 5.40 -2.62 -7.38
C ALA A 215 5.31 -1.30 -6.61
N ALA A 216 4.48 -1.20 -5.57
CA ALA A 216 4.41 0.00 -4.74
C ALA A 216 5.76 0.31 -4.07
N LEU A 217 6.40 -0.67 -3.44
CA LEU A 217 7.74 -0.53 -2.85
C LEU A 217 8.82 -0.14 -3.88
N ALA A 218 8.70 -0.62 -5.11
CA ALA A 218 9.61 -0.25 -6.19
C ALA A 218 9.37 1.20 -6.65
N VAL A 219 8.11 1.59 -6.86
CA VAL A 219 7.76 2.97 -7.22
C VAL A 219 8.27 3.94 -6.16
N THR A 220 8.19 3.58 -4.88
CA THR A 220 8.67 4.46 -3.81
C THR A 220 10.17 4.61 -3.77
N ALA A 221 10.94 3.62 -4.25
CA ALA A 221 12.39 3.76 -4.37
C ALA A 221 12.81 4.90 -5.34
N ALA A 222 11.88 5.42 -6.15
CA ALA A 222 12.10 6.63 -6.94
C ALA A 222 12.39 7.87 -6.06
N SER A 223 11.85 7.94 -4.83
CA SER A 223 12.06 9.09 -3.93
C SER A 223 13.53 9.29 -3.58
N TYR A 224 14.33 8.22 -3.52
CA TYR A 224 15.77 8.29 -3.22
C TYR A 224 16.60 8.94 -4.33
N PHE A 225 16.05 9.05 -5.54
CA PHE A 225 16.72 9.69 -6.68
C PHE A 225 16.20 11.10 -6.96
N LEU A 226 15.21 11.56 -6.19
CA LEU A 226 14.48 12.81 -6.46
C LEU A 226 14.56 13.75 -5.26
N GLU A 227 15.26 14.86 -5.43
CA GLU A 227 15.21 15.95 -4.46
C GLU A 227 13.94 16.77 -4.65
N TYR A 228 13.25 17.07 -3.54
CA TYR A 228 12.05 17.90 -3.57
C TYR A 228 12.43 19.38 -3.72
N HIS A 229 11.96 19.99 -4.80
CA HIS A 229 12.01 21.43 -4.99
C HIS A 229 10.58 21.99 -5.18
N PRO A 230 10.12 22.92 -4.32
CA PRO A 230 8.76 23.46 -4.37
C PRO A 230 8.38 24.13 -5.69
N ASP A 231 9.35 24.79 -6.35
CA ASP A 231 9.13 25.60 -7.54
C ASP A 231 9.16 24.79 -8.85
N THR A 232 9.45 23.48 -8.79
CA THR A 232 9.69 22.63 -9.97
C THR A 232 8.73 21.44 -10.03
N ILE A 233 7.43 21.70 -9.87
CA ILE A 233 6.38 20.65 -9.85
C ILE A 233 6.43 19.77 -11.10
N VAL A 234 6.69 20.34 -12.28
CA VAL A 234 6.76 19.59 -13.55
C VAL A 234 7.95 18.63 -13.55
N GLN A 235 9.13 19.10 -13.12
CA GLN A 235 10.33 18.26 -13.02
C GLN A 235 10.13 17.14 -12.00
N ASN A 236 9.52 17.45 -10.85
CA ASN A 236 9.18 16.46 -9.84
C ASN A 236 8.27 15.37 -10.42
N LEU A 237 7.21 15.76 -11.14
CA LEU A 237 6.26 14.84 -11.78
C LEU A 237 6.94 13.93 -12.80
N ILE A 238 7.76 14.51 -13.68
CA ILE A 238 8.51 13.76 -14.71
C ILE A 238 9.50 12.81 -14.03
N GLY A 239 10.18 13.26 -12.98
CA GLY A 239 11.10 12.46 -12.18
C GLY A 239 10.40 11.23 -11.59
N TRP A 240 9.28 11.44 -10.90
CA TRP A 240 8.48 10.36 -10.32
C TRP A 240 8.01 9.36 -11.37
N LEU A 241 7.63 9.83 -12.56
CA LEU A 241 7.21 8.96 -13.66
C LEU A 241 8.37 8.12 -14.20
N ILE A 242 9.51 8.75 -14.50
CA ILE A 242 10.68 8.07 -15.09
C ILE A 242 11.28 7.09 -14.09
N PHE A 243 11.65 7.55 -12.88
CA PHE A 243 12.27 6.68 -11.88
C PHE A 243 11.28 5.64 -11.36
N GLY A 244 10.00 6.00 -11.16
CA GLY A 244 8.98 5.03 -10.76
C GLY A 244 8.80 3.92 -11.78
N PHE A 245 8.79 4.25 -13.08
CA PHE A 245 8.75 3.26 -14.15
C PHE A 245 10.01 2.37 -14.18
N LEU A 246 11.19 2.98 -14.15
CA LEU A 246 12.47 2.25 -14.16
C LEU A 246 12.62 1.31 -12.97
N MET A 247 12.23 1.75 -11.78
CA MET A 247 12.28 0.92 -10.57
C MET A 247 11.25 -0.21 -10.64
N THR A 248 10.04 0.04 -11.12
CA THR A 248 9.03 -1.00 -11.34
C THR A 248 9.52 -2.05 -12.36
N LEU A 249 10.17 -1.61 -13.44
CA LEU A 249 10.75 -2.50 -14.44
C LEU A 249 11.88 -3.35 -13.86
N SER A 250 12.80 -2.71 -13.12
CA SER A 250 13.91 -3.39 -12.44
C SER A 250 13.39 -4.44 -11.47
N MET A 251 12.35 -4.09 -10.72
CA MET A 251 11.68 -5.00 -9.80
C MET A 251 11.04 -6.19 -10.53
N TRP A 252 10.38 -5.94 -11.66
CA TRP A 252 9.81 -7.01 -12.48
C TRP A 252 10.89 -7.99 -12.98
N VAL A 253 12.04 -7.49 -13.43
CA VAL A 253 13.16 -8.34 -13.88
C VAL A 253 13.71 -9.17 -12.71
N LEU A 254 14.00 -8.54 -11.58
CA LEU A 254 14.60 -9.21 -10.43
C LEU A 254 13.67 -10.26 -9.81
N THR A 255 12.38 -9.96 -9.71
CA THR A 255 11.39 -10.96 -9.26
C THR A 255 11.26 -12.13 -10.22
N THR A 256 11.31 -11.89 -11.52
CA THR A 256 11.28 -12.95 -12.53
C THR A 256 12.46 -13.89 -12.36
N ILE A 257 13.68 -13.34 -12.21
CA ILE A 257 14.90 -14.11 -11.98
C ILE A 257 14.79 -14.91 -10.68
N ALA A 258 14.40 -14.26 -9.58
CA ALA A 258 14.34 -14.93 -8.29
C ALA A 258 13.27 -16.03 -8.23
N LYS A 259 12.11 -15.83 -8.84
CA LYS A 259 11.10 -16.89 -8.97
C LYS A 259 11.64 -18.08 -9.76
N ALA A 260 12.34 -17.84 -10.86
CA ALA A 260 12.94 -18.90 -11.67
C ALA A 260 14.00 -19.72 -10.90
N ILE A 261 14.71 -19.09 -9.95
CA ILE A 261 15.72 -19.76 -9.11
C ILE A 261 15.07 -20.49 -7.94
N ILE A 262 14.22 -19.80 -7.16
CA ILE A 262 13.68 -20.30 -5.88
C ILE A 262 12.57 -21.33 -6.12
N LEU A 263 11.72 -21.11 -7.11
CA LEU A 263 10.62 -22.02 -7.48
C LEU A 263 11.00 -22.90 -8.66
N ARG A 264 12.29 -23.23 -8.79
CA ARG A 264 12.82 -24.04 -9.89
C ARG A 264 12.12 -25.41 -9.93
N GLY A 265 11.61 -25.76 -11.11
CA GLY A 265 10.90 -27.02 -11.34
C GLY A 265 9.40 -26.98 -11.03
N ILE A 266 8.86 -25.82 -10.63
CA ILE A 266 7.43 -25.62 -10.37
C ILE A 266 6.83 -24.83 -11.55
N ASP A 267 5.81 -25.39 -12.20
CA ASP A 267 5.03 -24.66 -13.20
C ASP A 267 4.06 -23.70 -12.50
N LEU A 268 4.47 -22.44 -12.40
CA LEU A 268 3.70 -21.40 -11.72
C LEU A 268 2.33 -21.15 -12.33
N ALA A 269 2.16 -21.29 -13.65
CA ALA A 269 0.87 -21.07 -14.28
C ALA A 269 -0.07 -22.23 -13.92
N ALA A 270 0.40 -23.47 -14.11
CA ALA A 270 -0.40 -24.65 -13.77
C ALA A 270 -0.76 -24.70 -12.28
N GLU A 271 0.20 -24.49 -11.38
CA GLU A 271 -0.02 -24.62 -9.93
C GLU A 271 -0.98 -23.55 -9.39
N VAL A 272 -0.82 -22.28 -9.79
CA VAL A 272 -1.62 -21.20 -9.19
C VAL A 272 -2.86 -20.88 -9.98
N ASP A 273 -2.77 -20.79 -11.31
CA ASP A 273 -3.90 -20.36 -12.13
C ASP A 273 -4.89 -21.52 -12.35
N HIS A 274 -4.41 -22.77 -12.50
CA HIS A 274 -5.29 -23.94 -12.72
C HIS A 274 -5.56 -24.78 -11.47
N GLN A 275 -4.56 -25.04 -10.63
CA GLN A 275 -4.72 -25.89 -9.44
C GLN A 275 -5.05 -25.11 -8.17
N HIS A 276 -5.09 -23.77 -8.24
CA HIS A 276 -5.36 -22.89 -7.10
C HIS A 276 -4.47 -23.13 -5.88
N ASN A 277 -3.19 -23.45 -6.12
CA ASN A 277 -2.23 -23.75 -5.07
C ASN A 277 -1.84 -22.49 -4.26
N ILE A 278 -2.52 -22.32 -3.13
CA ILE A 278 -2.31 -21.21 -2.19
C ILE A 278 -0.87 -21.20 -1.63
N GLY A 279 -0.26 -22.38 -1.44
CA GLY A 279 1.10 -22.50 -0.91
C GLY A 279 2.12 -21.90 -1.86
N VAL A 280 2.09 -22.31 -3.14
CA VAL A 280 2.98 -21.76 -4.18
C VAL A 280 2.76 -20.26 -4.36
N ALA A 281 1.49 -19.81 -4.40
CA ALA A 281 1.18 -18.40 -4.52
C ALA A 281 1.68 -17.56 -3.33
N SER A 282 1.62 -18.11 -2.11
CA SER A 282 2.14 -17.45 -0.90
C SER A 282 3.66 -17.29 -0.96
N ILE A 283 4.39 -18.33 -1.41
CA ILE A 283 5.83 -18.25 -1.60
C ILE A 283 6.18 -17.21 -2.68
N GLU A 284 5.45 -17.20 -3.79
CA GLU A 284 5.66 -16.20 -4.85
C GLU A 284 5.41 -14.77 -4.37
N MET A 285 4.36 -14.56 -3.55
CA MET A 285 4.09 -13.28 -2.90
C MET A 285 5.25 -12.87 -2.00
N ALA A 286 5.74 -13.78 -1.15
CA ALA A 286 6.85 -13.51 -0.23
C ALA A 286 8.16 -13.19 -0.97
N ILE A 287 8.49 -13.92 -2.04
CA ILE A 287 9.64 -13.63 -2.91
C ILE A 287 9.53 -12.22 -3.47
N SER A 288 8.35 -11.86 -4.00
CA SER A 288 8.13 -10.55 -4.62
C SER A 288 8.29 -9.43 -3.60
N ILE A 289 7.65 -9.54 -2.44
CA ILE A 289 7.75 -8.51 -1.38
C ILE A 289 9.18 -8.43 -0.82
N GLY A 290 9.82 -9.58 -0.55
CA GLY A 290 11.18 -9.63 0.01
C GLY A 290 12.21 -8.97 -0.90
N ILE A 291 12.14 -9.19 -2.21
CA ILE A 291 13.05 -8.54 -3.18
C ILE A 291 12.81 -7.05 -3.24
N ALA A 292 11.54 -6.60 -3.24
CA ALA A 292 11.24 -5.19 -3.21
C ALA A 292 11.84 -4.53 -1.97
N LEU A 293 11.63 -5.11 -0.78
CA LEU A 293 12.18 -4.59 0.47
C LEU A 293 13.72 -4.51 0.43
N MET A 294 14.39 -5.53 -0.13
CA MET A 294 15.85 -5.51 -0.28
C MET A 294 16.30 -4.39 -1.22
N ILE A 295 15.63 -4.20 -2.36
CA ILE A 295 15.97 -3.12 -3.30
C ILE A 295 15.73 -1.75 -2.67
N THR A 296 14.58 -1.53 -2.04
CA THR A 296 14.26 -0.27 -1.37
C THR A 296 15.32 0.04 -0.30
N THR A 297 15.74 -0.96 0.47
CA THR A 297 16.80 -0.78 1.50
C THR A 297 18.18 -0.51 0.89
N LEU A 298 18.54 -1.17 -0.22
CA LEU A 298 19.84 -0.96 -0.87
C LEU A 298 19.99 0.43 -1.49
N LEU A 299 18.87 1.12 -1.71
CA LEU A 299 18.82 2.44 -2.33
C LEU A 299 18.61 3.59 -1.32
N ALA A 300 18.20 3.26 -0.09
CA ALA A 300 17.97 4.20 1.01
C ALA A 300 19.27 4.63 1.69
#